data_AF-A0A5C1YC32-F1
#
_entry.id   AF-A0A5C1YC32-F1
#
_cell.length_a   1.000
_cell.length_b   1.000
_cell.length_c   1.000
_cell.angle_alpha   90.00
_cell.angle_beta   90.00
_cell.angle_gamma   90.00
#
_symmetry.space_group_name_H-M   'P 1'
#
loop_
_entity.id
_entity.type
_entity.pdbx_description
1 polymer ?
#
loop_
_entity_poly.entity_id
_entity_poly.type
_entity_poly.pdbx_seq_one_letter_code
_entity_poly.pdbx_strand_id
1 'polypeptide(L)' 'MTDCGCDKAKAELEEFLHRELSEQDLADVQEHLDNCEDCSTEHLVGLTLTQKVQRACQEKTPDALRQQILESLDR' A
#
# COMPACT_ATOMS: atom_id res chain seq x y z
N MET A 1 27.23 -2.09 11.84
CA MET A 1 26.33 -1.86 10.70
C MET A 1 25.47 -3.10 10.63
N THR A 2 24.34 -3.06 11.32
CA THR A 2 23.41 -4.18 11.38
C THR A 2 22.70 -4.19 10.04
N ASP A 3 22.87 -5.27 9.29
CA ASP A 3 22.10 -5.53 8.08
C ASP A 3 20.63 -5.71 8.51
N CYS A 4 19.88 -4.61 8.49
CA CYS A 4 18.48 -4.56 8.92
C CYS A 4 17.55 -5.23 7.90
N GLY A 5 18.07 -5.75 6.77
CA GLY A 5 17.26 -6.30 5.69
C GLY A 5 16.57 -5.23 4.82
N CYS A 6 17.00 -3.97 4.93
CA CYS A 6 16.41 -2.84 4.20
C CYS A 6 16.48 -3.02 2.68
N ASP A 7 17.54 -3.63 2.14
CA ASP A 7 17.68 -3.83 0.69
C ASP A 7 16.60 -4.78 0.15
N LYS A 8 16.28 -5.86 0.88
CA LYS A 8 15.18 -6.77 0.54
C LYS A 8 13.84 -6.04 0.64
N ALA A 9 13.59 -5.38 1.77
CA ALA A 9 12.33 -4.67 2.00
C ALA A 9 12.07 -3.56 0.98
N LYS A 10 13.12 -2.84 0.55
CA LYS A 10 13.03 -1.82 -0.52
C LYS A 10 12.83 -2.43 -1.89
N ALA A 11 13.43 -3.58 -2.17
CA ALA A 11 13.24 -4.29 -3.43
C ALA A 11 11.80 -4.79 -3.59
N GLU A 12 11.17 -5.21 -2.49
CA GLU A 12 9.80 -5.75 -2.46
C GLU A 12 8.73 -4.68 -2.14
N LEU A 13 9.13 -3.43 -1.94
CA LEU A 13 8.25 -2.36 -1.46
C LEU A 13 7.20 -1.96 -2.50
N GLU A 14 7.56 -2.02 -3.79
CA GLU A 14 6.65 -1.71 -4.88
C GLU A 14 5.55 -2.77 -4.97
N GLU A 15 5.92 -4.05 -4.97
CA GLU A 15 4.98 -5.16 -4.94
C GLU A 15 4.11 -5.13 -3.67
N PHE A 16 4.66 -4.72 -2.52
CA PHE A 16 3.90 -4.50 -1.29
C PHE A 16 2.82 -3.42 -1.47
N LEU A 17 3.17 -2.26 -2.05
CA LEU A 17 2.22 -1.16 -2.32
C LEU A 17 1.10 -1.57 -3.28
N HIS A 18 1.41 -2.44 -4.24
CA HIS A 18 0.46 -2.95 -5.24
C HIS A 18 -0.29 -4.21 -4.79
N ARG A 19 0.03 -4.77 -3.60
CA ARG A 19 -0.53 -6.02 -3.05
C ARG A 19 -0.26 -7.24 -3.93
N GLU A 20 0.93 -7.30 -4.50
CA GLU A 20 1.38 -8.35 -5.42
C GLU A 20 2.34 -9.35 -4.76
N LEU A 21 2.53 -9.24 -3.44
CA LEU A 21 3.33 -10.17 -2.64
C LEU A 21 2.54 -11.41 -2.20
N SER A 22 3.27 -12.48 -1.90
CA SER A 22 2.71 -13.62 -1.17
C SER A 22 2.34 -13.22 0.26
N GLU A 23 1.47 -13.99 0.93
CA GLU A 23 1.10 -13.70 2.32
C GLU A 23 2.30 -13.71 3.28
N GLN A 24 3.30 -14.54 2.98
CA GLN A 24 4.53 -14.63 3.77
C GLN A 24 5.39 -13.38 3.58
N ASP A 25 5.66 -13.01 2.33
CA ASP A 25 6.48 -11.83 2.03
C ASP A 25 5.80 -10.53 2.49
N LEU A 26 4.47 -10.47 2.41
CA LEU A 26 3.70 -9.34 2.95
C LEU A 26 3.94 -9.18 4.46
N ALA A 27 3.89 -10.28 5.21
CA ALA A 27 4.14 -10.24 6.66
C ALA A 27 5.57 -9.82 6.97
N ASP A 28 6.56 -10.34 6.24
CA ASP A 28 7.98 -10.01 6.40
C ASP A 28 8.25 -8.51 6.14
N VAL A 29 7.73 -7.98 5.03
CA VAL A 29 7.88 -6.55 4.68
C VAL A 29 7.16 -5.68 5.70
N GLN A 30 5.96 -6.07 6.14
CA GLN A 30 5.21 -5.32 7.14
C GLN A 30 5.94 -5.26 8.48
N GLU A 31 6.46 -6.38 8.97
CA GLU A 31 7.28 -6.42 10.19
C GLU A 31 8.51 -5.51 10.07
N HIS A 32 9.15 -5.49 8.90
CA HIS A 32 10.28 -4.60 8.67
C HIS A 32 9.87 -3.12 8.69
N LEU A 33 8.76 -2.75 8.03
CA LEU A 33 8.24 -1.38 8.01
C LEU A 33 7.88 -0.88 9.42
N ASP A 34 7.39 -1.75 10.29
CA ASP A 34 7.06 -1.42 11.69
C ASP A 34 8.32 -1.13 12.53
N ASN A 35 9.47 -1.72 12.16
CA ASN A 35 10.72 -1.62 12.92
C ASN A 35 11.77 -0.71 12.28
N CYS A 36 11.54 -0.21 11.06
CA CYS A 36 12.51 0.58 10.29
C CYS A 36 11.90 1.91 9.81
N GLU A 37 12.36 3.03 10.40
CA GLU A 37 11.92 4.37 10.04
C GLU A 37 12.27 4.75 8.60
N ASP A 38 13.44 4.35 8.11
CA ASP A 38 13.86 4.63 6.73
C ASP A 38 12.92 3.97 5.71
N CYS A 39 12.64 2.68 5.87
CA CYS A 39 11.74 1.96 4.96
C CYS A 39 10.28 2.41 5.10
N SER A 40 9.85 2.76 6.32
CA SER A 40 8.53 3.38 6.55
C SER A 40 8.39 4.72 5.82
N THR A 41 9.46 5.52 5.81
CA THR A 41 9.49 6.80 5.08
C THR A 41 9.38 6.58 3.57
N GLU A 42 10.15 5.64 3.01
CA GLU A 42 10.06 5.28 1.59
C GLU A 42 8.66 4.75 1.21
N HIS A 43 8.07 3.92 2.07
CA HIS A 43 6.70 3.43 1.91
C HIS A 43 5.69 4.58 1.82
N LEU A 44 5.80 5.59 2.70
CA LEU A 44 4.93 6.77 2.70
C LEU A 44 5.09 7.60 1.41
N VAL A 45 6.30 7.69 0.86
CA VAL A 45 6.55 8.37 -0.42
C VAL A 45 5.83 7.62 -1.55
N GLY A 46 6.02 6.31 -1.66
CA GLY A 46 5.36 5.48 -2.67
C GLY A 46 3.83 5.56 -2.57
N LEU A 47 3.29 5.44 -1.36
CA LEU A 47 1.85 5.58 -1.09
C LEU A 47 1.32 6.95 -1.55
N THR A 48 2.05 8.03 -1.23
CA THR A 48 1.65 9.39 -1.60
C THR A 48 1.62 9.57 -3.12
N LEU A 49 2.60 9.01 -3.84
CA LEU A 49 2.64 9.05 -5.30
C LEU A 49 1.47 8.28 -5.90
N THR A 50 1.23 7.04 -5.45
CA THR A 50 0.11 6.20 -5.91
C THR A 50 -1.23 6.89 -5.69
N GLN A 51 -1.45 7.48 -4.51
CA GLN A 51 -2.67 8.23 -4.23
C GLN A 51 -2.83 9.47 -5.12
N LYS A 52 -1.75 10.18 -5.43
CA LYS A 52 -1.79 11.34 -6.34
C LYS A 52 -2.16 10.91 -7.76
N VAL A 53 -1.59 9.82 -8.25
CA VAL A 53 -1.91 9.26 -9.58
C VAL A 53 -3.37 8.83 -9.62
N GLN A 54 -3.84 8.06 -8.63
CA GLN A 54 -5.24 7.63 -8.54
C GLN A 54 -6.22 8.82 -8.53
N ARG A 55 -5.90 9.90 -7.80
CA ARG A 55 -6.72 11.11 -7.77
C ARG A 55 -6.72 11.87 -9.10
N ALA A 56 -5.61 11.86 -9.83
CA ALA A 56 -5.53 12.49 -11.15
C ALA A 56 -6.32 11.68 -12.20
N CYS A 57 -6.30 10.35 -12.11
CA CYS A 57 -7.03 9.43 -12.98
C CYS A 57 -8.50 9.22 -12.54
N GLN A 58 -9.19 10.26 -12.05
CA GLN A 58 -10.58 10.18 -11.58
C GLN A 58 -11.57 9.72 -12.68
N GLU A 59 -11.71 8.40 -12.83
CA GLU A 59 -12.81 7.79 -13.54
C GLU A 59 -14.04 7.82 -12.63
N LYS A 60 -15.09 8.54 -13.04
CA LYS A 60 -16.31 8.66 -12.22
C LYS A 60 -16.98 7.30 -12.08
N THR A 61 -17.02 6.78 -10.85
CA THR A 61 -17.84 5.62 -10.50
C THR A 61 -19.33 5.95 -10.72
N PRO A 62 -20.13 5.05 -11.33
CA PRO A 62 -21.57 5.28 -11.48
C PRO A 62 -22.27 5.45 -10.13
N ASP A 63 -23.13 6.47 -10.01
CA ASP A 63 -23.83 6.81 -8.76
C ASP A 63 -24.69 5.65 -8.22
N ALA A 64 -25.26 4.84 -9.12
CA ALA A 64 -26.06 3.66 -8.75
C ALA A 64 -25.24 2.58 -8.02
N LEU A 65 -23.95 2.42 -8.34
CA LEU A 65 -23.08 1.48 -7.64
C LEU A 65 -22.69 2.01 -6.27
N ARG A 66 -22.43 3.33 -6.17
CA ARG A 66 -22.15 3.99 -4.91
C ARG A 66 -23.32 3.87 -3.92
N GLN A 67 -24.55 4.04 -4.40
CA GLN A 67 -25.76 3.88 -3.58
C GLN A 67 -25.89 2.46 -3.01
N GLN A 68 -25.74 1.44 -3.86
CA GLN A 68 -25.79 0.03 -3.43
C GLN A 68 -24.76 -0.30 -2.35
N ILE A 69 -23.53 0.22 -2.47
CA ILE A 69 -22.49 0.01 -1.46
C ILE A 69 -22.89 0.67 -0.13
N LEU A 70 -23.37 1.91 -0.16
CA LEU A 70 -23.81 2.61 1.05
C LEU A 70 -24.95 1.87 1.76
N GLU A 71 -25.96 1.41 1.01
CA GLU A 71 -27.07 0.60 1.56
C GLU A 71 -26.59 -0.70 2.21
N SER A 72 -25.50 -1.29 1.71
CA SER A 72 -24.93 -2.52 2.29
C SER A 72 -24.18 -2.33 3.60
N LEU A 73 -23.68 -1.12 3.88
CA LEU A 73 -22.92 -0.78 5.09
C LEU A 73 -23.82 -0.39 6.27
N ASP A 74 -25.04 0.09 5.99
CA ASP A 74 -26.03 0.52 7.00
C ASP A 74 -26.84 -0.65 7.60
N ARG A 75 -26.47 -1.91 7.31
CA ARG A 75 -27.18 -3.12 7.75
C ARG A 75 -26.38 -3.93 8.76
#